data_AF-A0A845H2M4-F1
#
_entry.id   AF-A0A845H2M4-F1
#
_cell.length_a   1.000
_cell.length_b   1.000
_cell.length_c   1.000
_cell.angle_alpha   90.00
_cell.angle_beta   90.00
_cell.angle_gamma   90.00
#
_symmetry.space_group_name_H-M   'P 1'
#
loop_
_entity.id
_entity.type
_entity.pdbx_description
1 polymer ?
#
loop_
_entity_poly.entity_id
_entity_poly.type
_entity_poly.pdbx_seq_one_letter_code
_entity_poly.pdbx_strand_id
1 'polypeptide(L)'
;MAAAAGGAMANDYTSPVLAMTGGAGSWSSAFGTTHSDGLAFTDTFTFSYDGSPGTAQGFFANFVNFSAGPPTMLNFSWADLNGTSLPVFNGFSSGSVFFSVPVSGLITLTIKGTDIGNASYGGTLDIKSAVPEPATYGMLLGGLALMGLAARRRRS
;
A
#
# COMPACT_ATOMS: atom_id res chain seq x y z
N MET A 1 -9.46 -19.01 -26.06
CA MET A 1 -9.70 -18.38 -24.75
C MET A 1 -9.69 -16.87 -25.00
N ALA A 2 -10.87 -16.26 -25.14
CA ALA A 2 -11.00 -14.85 -25.48
C ALA A 2 -10.85 -14.03 -24.19
N ALA A 3 -9.84 -13.17 -24.13
CA ALA A 3 -9.71 -12.19 -23.07
C ALA A 3 -10.83 -11.14 -23.27
N ALA A 4 -11.78 -11.10 -22.35
CA ALA A 4 -12.70 -9.98 -22.26
C ALA A 4 -11.88 -8.75 -21.84
N ALA A 5 -11.59 -7.86 -22.79
CA ALA A 5 -11.14 -6.52 -22.46
C ALA A 5 -12.35 -5.78 -21.88
N GLY A 6 -12.49 -5.78 -20.56
CA GLY A 6 -13.41 -4.88 -19.86
C GLY A 6 -13.03 -3.46 -20.26
N GLY A 7 -13.95 -2.72 -20.89
CA GLY A 7 -13.71 -1.34 -21.27
C GLY A 7 -13.45 -0.50 -20.02
N ALA A 8 -12.39 0.31 -20.05
CA ALA A 8 -12.19 1.34 -19.04
C ALA A 8 -13.41 2.28 -19.06
N MET A 9 -14.07 2.44 -17.91
CA MET A 9 -15.16 3.40 -17.75
C MET A 9 -14.55 4.81 -17.64
N ALA A 10 -15.30 5.84 -18.05
CA ALA A 10 -14.84 7.23 -17.93
C ALA A 10 -14.57 7.66 -16.46
N ASN A 11 -15.16 6.96 -15.50
CA ASN A 11 -14.98 7.19 -14.06
C ASN A 11 -13.74 6.48 -13.46
N ASP A 12 -13.10 5.57 -14.21
CA ASP A 12 -11.96 4.80 -13.72
C ASP A 12 -10.71 5.69 -13.67
N TYR A 13 -10.03 5.74 -12.54
CA TYR A 13 -8.74 6.42 -12.42
C TYR A 13 -7.57 5.43 -12.46
N THR A 14 -6.63 5.63 -13.38
CA THR A 14 -5.35 4.90 -13.38
C THR A 14 -4.22 5.88 -13.14
N SER A 15 -3.51 5.72 -12.01
CA SER A 15 -2.38 6.59 -11.69
C SER A 15 -1.17 6.30 -12.58
N PRO A 16 -0.30 7.29 -12.85
CA PRO A 16 1.08 6.98 -13.20
C PRO A 16 1.75 6.23 -12.04
N VAL A 17 2.90 5.59 -12.30
CA VAL A 17 3.66 4.91 -11.24
C VAL A 17 4.13 5.94 -10.22
N LEU A 18 3.68 5.77 -8.98
CA LEU A 18 4.04 6.60 -7.83
C LEU A 18 5.32 6.05 -7.20
N ALA A 19 6.43 6.75 -7.43
CA ALA A 19 7.67 6.45 -6.73
C ALA A 19 7.53 6.76 -5.24
N MET A 20 7.65 5.75 -4.40
CA MET A 20 7.53 5.92 -2.96
C MET A 20 8.75 6.65 -2.40
N THR A 21 8.52 7.51 -1.42
CA THR A 21 9.61 8.19 -0.70
C THR A 21 10.02 7.35 0.50
N GLY A 22 11.32 7.11 0.66
CA GLY A 22 11.80 6.24 1.73
C GLY A 22 13.29 5.94 1.68
N GLY A 23 13.71 5.02 2.55
CA GLY A 23 15.08 4.53 2.65
C GLY A 23 15.28 3.60 3.85
N ALA A 24 16.31 2.76 3.79
CA ALA A 24 16.75 1.88 4.89
C ALA A 24 15.65 0.98 5.50
N GLY A 25 14.72 0.50 4.70
CA GLY A 25 13.70 -0.46 5.15
C GLY A 25 12.28 0.09 5.24
N SER A 26 12.08 1.40 5.12
CA SER A 26 10.77 2.05 5.25
C SER A 26 10.47 2.96 4.06
N TRP A 27 9.27 2.85 3.51
CA TRP A 27 8.79 3.61 2.36
C TRP A 27 7.37 4.08 2.59
N SER A 28 7.02 5.26 2.07
CA SER A 28 5.70 5.86 2.20
C SER A 28 5.32 6.61 0.93
N SER A 29 4.03 6.59 0.59
CA SER A 29 3.46 7.43 -0.45
C SER A 29 2.00 7.76 -0.14
N ALA A 30 1.61 8.99 -0.45
CA ALA A 30 0.21 9.41 -0.43
C ALA A 30 -0.43 9.18 -1.81
N PHE A 31 -1.74 8.93 -1.82
CA PHE A 31 -2.52 8.81 -3.04
C PHE A 31 -3.96 9.27 -2.81
N GLY A 32 -4.68 9.51 -3.89
CA GLY A 32 -6.09 9.90 -3.86
C GLY A 32 -6.62 10.30 -5.23
N THR A 33 -7.94 10.39 -5.33
CA THR A 33 -8.64 10.83 -6.53
C THR A 33 -10.05 11.36 -6.17
N THR A 34 -10.78 11.86 -7.16
CA THR A 34 -12.12 12.46 -7.07
C THR A 34 -13.06 11.82 -8.07
N HIS A 35 -14.32 11.62 -7.70
CA HIS A 35 -15.41 11.14 -8.56
C HIS A 35 -16.64 12.04 -8.43
N SER A 36 -17.46 12.09 -9.47
CA SER A 36 -18.59 13.03 -9.53
C SER A 36 -19.74 12.67 -10.49
N ASP A 37 -19.66 11.54 -11.19
CA ASP A 37 -20.62 11.19 -12.25
C ASP A 37 -21.76 10.26 -11.79
N GLY A 38 -21.73 9.82 -10.53
CA GLY A 38 -22.71 8.93 -9.91
C GLY A 38 -22.62 7.48 -10.39
N LEU A 39 -21.53 7.09 -11.06
CA LEU A 39 -21.34 5.76 -11.64
C LEU A 39 -20.38 4.90 -10.81
N ALA A 40 -20.30 3.63 -11.16
CA ALA A 40 -19.27 2.76 -10.59
C ALA A 40 -17.90 3.12 -11.17
N PHE A 41 -16.86 2.99 -10.34
CA PHE A 41 -15.47 3.19 -10.73
C PHE A 41 -14.59 2.00 -10.30
N THR A 42 -13.50 1.82 -11.02
CA THR A 42 -12.36 0.99 -10.69
C THR A 42 -11.08 1.81 -10.80
N ASP A 43 -10.53 2.17 -9.64
CA ASP A 43 -9.28 2.92 -9.57
C ASP A 43 -8.11 1.99 -9.37
N THR A 44 -7.00 2.30 -10.02
CA THR A 44 -5.75 1.55 -9.95
C THR A 44 -4.61 2.50 -9.64
N PHE A 45 -3.98 2.31 -8.49
CA PHE A 45 -2.78 3.01 -8.07
C PHE A 45 -1.59 2.06 -8.14
N THR A 46 -0.54 2.49 -8.84
CA THR A 46 0.69 1.70 -8.96
C THR A 46 1.81 2.40 -8.22
N PHE A 47 2.54 1.67 -7.37
CA PHE A 47 3.63 2.17 -6.55
C PHE A 47 4.92 1.42 -6.85
N SER A 48 6.03 2.14 -6.89
CA SER A 48 7.37 1.57 -6.99
C SER A 48 8.21 1.97 -5.77
N TYR A 49 8.96 1.02 -5.22
CA TYR A 49 9.89 1.26 -4.12
C TYR A 49 11.16 0.43 -4.32
N ASP A 50 12.32 0.98 -3.96
CA ASP A 50 13.64 0.35 -4.18
C ASP A 50 14.09 -0.50 -2.97
N GLY A 51 13.15 -1.24 -2.36
CA GLY A 51 13.39 -2.08 -1.19
C GLY A 51 13.33 -3.58 -1.48
N SER A 52 13.78 -4.39 -0.52
CA SER A 52 13.54 -5.83 -0.52
C SER A 52 12.04 -6.15 -0.33
N PRO A 53 11.60 -7.40 -0.58
CA PRO A 53 10.26 -7.83 -0.19
C PRO A 53 9.94 -7.48 1.26
N GLY A 54 8.70 -7.11 1.51
CA GLY A 54 8.27 -6.52 2.77
C GLY A 54 6.80 -6.73 3.06
N THR A 55 6.31 -5.98 4.04
CA THR A 55 4.89 -5.90 4.36
C THR A 55 4.40 -4.48 4.17
N ALA A 56 3.29 -4.34 3.46
CA ALA A 56 2.54 -3.12 3.32
C ALA A 56 1.51 -2.96 4.44
N GLN A 57 1.29 -1.70 4.80
CA GLN A 57 0.22 -1.24 5.67
C GLN A 57 -0.26 0.10 5.14
N GLY A 58 -1.48 0.47 5.48
CA GLY A 58 -2.02 1.71 4.97
C GLY A 58 -3.51 1.83 5.18
N PHE A 59 -4.04 2.90 4.62
CA PHE A 59 -5.46 3.14 4.60
C PHE A 59 -5.84 3.99 3.39
N PHE A 60 -7.13 3.96 3.06
CA PHE A 60 -7.76 5.00 2.28
C PHE A 60 -9.13 5.29 2.89
N ALA A 61 -9.56 6.54 2.82
CA ALA A 61 -10.84 6.94 3.37
C ALA A 61 -11.48 8.12 2.62
N ASN A 62 -12.80 8.07 2.57
CA ASN A 62 -13.69 9.20 2.31
C ASN A 62 -14.47 9.51 3.60
N PHE A 63 -14.78 10.79 3.80
CA PHE A 63 -15.76 11.22 4.80
C PHE A 63 -16.99 11.77 4.09
N VAL A 64 -18.15 11.46 4.64
CA VAL A 64 -19.42 12.02 4.15
C VAL A 64 -19.38 13.54 4.33
N ASN A 65 -19.66 14.27 3.25
CA ASN A 65 -19.83 15.71 3.30
C ASN A 65 -21.32 16.05 3.57
N PHE A 66 -21.57 16.69 4.71
CA PHE A 66 -22.91 17.10 5.16
C PHE A 66 -23.20 18.59 4.89
N SER A 67 -22.70 19.15 3.79
CA SER A 67 -23.05 20.54 3.41
C SER A 67 -24.55 20.68 3.12
N ALA A 68 -25.05 21.91 3.07
CA ALA A 68 -26.46 22.21 2.77
C ALA A 68 -26.89 21.62 1.41
N GLY A 69 -27.47 20.42 1.43
CA GLY A 69 -27.81 19.61 0.26
C GLY A 69 -27.83 18.11 0.61
N PRO A 70 -28.07 17.22 -0.38
CA PRO A 70 -27.89 15.78 -0.19
C PRO A 70 -26.44 15.46 0.20
N PRO A 71 -26.21 14.52 1.12
CA PRO A 71 -24.85 14.14 1.51
C PRO A 71 -24.08 13.59 0.30
N THR A 72 -22.83 14.01 0.15
CA THR A 72 -21.93 13.45 -0.88
C THR A 72 -20.91 12.53 -0.24
N MET A 73 -20.67 11.39 -0.86
CA MET A 73 -19.81 10.34 -0.31
C MET A 73 -19.39 9.33 -1.37
N LEU A 74 -18.39 8.52 -1.03
CA LEU A 74 -18.03 7.32 -1.77
C LEU A 74 -18.46 6.09 -0.99
N ASN A 75 -19.02 5.12 -1.70
CA ASN A 75 -19.22 3.77 -1.18
C ASN A 75 -18.28 2.81 -1.89
N PHE A 76 -17.40 2.17 -1.13
CA PHE A 76 -16.45 1.21 -1.64
C PHE A 76 -17.08 -0.18 -1.62
N SER A 77 -16.99 -0.89 -2.74
CA SER A 77 -17.51 -2.25 -2.89
C SER A 77 -16.42 -3.29 -2.69
N TRP A 78 -15.17 -2.95 -3.04
CA TRP A 78 -14.05 -3.88 -3.01
C TRP A 78 -12.72 -3.14 -3.08
N ALA A 79 -11.67 -3.73 -2.50
CA ALA A 79 -10.31 -3.31 -2.71
C ALA A 79 -9.34 -4.49 -2.56
N ASP A 80 -8.22 -4.43 -3.25
CA ASP A 80 -7.12 -5.38 -3.10
C ASP A 80 -5.75 -4.71 -3.25
N LEU A 81 -4.73 -5.36 -2.69
CA LEU A 81 -3.33 -5.00 -2.90
C LEU A 81 -2.61 -6.23 -3.46
N ASN A 82 -2.12 -6.13 -4.70
CA ASN A 82 -1.44 -7.24 -5.40
C ASN A 82 -2.23 -8.56 -5.39
N GLY A 83 -3.55 -8.51 -5.56
CA GLY A 83 -4.46 -9.65 -5.50
C GLY A 83 -4.90 -10.06 -4.09
N THR A 84 -4.36 -9.44 -3.04
CA THR A 84 -4.79 -9.70 -1.66
C THR A 84 -5.96 -8.80 -1.29
N SER A 85 -7.13 -9.39 -1.07
CA SER A 85 -8.34 -8.63 -0.70
C SER A 85 -8.14 -7.84 0.59
N LEU A 86 -8.58 -6.58 0.58
CA LEU A 86 -8.56 -5.69 1.72
C LEU A 86 -9.96 -5.58 2.35
N PRO A 87 -10.05 -5.35 3.68
CA PRO A 87 -11.34 -5.16 4.34
C PRO A 87 -11.89 -3.75 4.04
N VAL A 88 -13.11 -3.69 3.50
CA VAL A 88 -13.79 -2.43 3.20
C VAL A 88 -14.91 -2.17 4.20
N PHE A 89 -15.06 -0.91 4.61
CA PHE A 89 -16.17 -0.43 5.42
C PHE A 89 -16.83 0.79 4.76
N ASN A 90 -18.13 0.98 5.03
CA ASN A 90 -18.91 2.14 4.57
C ASN A 90 -19.78 2.67 5.70
N GLY A 91 -19.97 3.99 5.75
CA GLY A 91 -20.74 4.67 6.79
C GLY A 91 -20.48 6.17 6.78
N PHE A 92 -20.42 6.80 7.96
CA PHE A 92 -19.98 8.22 8.08
C PHE A 92 -18.57 8.46 7.54
N SER A 93 -17.75 7.41 7.58
CA SER A 93 -16.54 7.28 6.80
C SER A 93 -16.60 5.94 6.07
N SER A 94 -16.14 5.96 4.83
CA SER A 94 -16.00 4.79 3.99
C SER A 94 -14.53 4.61 3.66
N GLY A 95 -14.03 3.38 3.61
CA GLY A 95 -12.62 3.15 3.34
C GLY A 95 -12.14 1.75 3.63
N SER A 96 -10.83 1.63 3.82
CA SER A 96 -10.14 0.41 4.25
C SER A 96 -8.96 0.79 5.13
N VAL A 97 -8.66 -0.05 6.12
CA VAL A 97 -7.42 -0.01 6.91
C VAL A 97 -6.84 -1.42 6.92
N PHE A 98 -5.56 -1.55 6.61
CA PHE A 98 -4.91 -2.86 6.45
C PHE A 98 -3.48 -2.85 6.95
N PHE A 99 -3.00 -4.02 7.34
CA PHE A 99 -1.69 -4.22 7.92
C PHE A 99 -1.09 -5.54 7.43
N SER A 100 0.24 -5.61 7.43
CA SER A 100 0.99 -6.84 7.21
C SER A 100 0.68 -7.56 5.88
N VAL A 101 0.33 -6.82 4.82
CA VAL A 101 0.07 -7.40 3.49
C VAL A 101 1.41 -7.65 2.80
N PRO A 102 1.77 -8.89 2.44
CA PRO A 102 3.06 -9.17 1.81
C PRO A 102 3.15 -8.50 0.44
N VAL A 103 4.25 -7.79 0.20
CA VAL A 103 4.50 -7.07 -1.06
C VAL A 103 5.94 -7.25 -1.52
N SER A 104 6.13 -7.20 -2.84
CA SER A 104 7.44 -7.26 -3.48
C SER A 104 7.40 -6.57 -4.83
N GLY A 105 8.41 -5.78 -5.15
CA GLY A 105 8.52 -5.12 -6.45
C GLY A 105 7.44 -4.06 -6.66
N LEU A 106 6.86 -4.04 -7.87
CA LEU A 106 5.78 -3.11 -8.21
C LEU A 106 4.50 -3.49 -7.48
N ILE A 107 3.82 -2.51 -6.90
CA ILE A 107 2.62 -2.72 -6.10
C ILE A 107 1.44 -2.06 -6.78
N THR A 108 0.35 -2.79 -6.89
CA THR A 108 -0.91 -2.33 -7.46
C THR A 108 -2.00 -2.42 -6.40
N LEU A 109 -2.58 -1.27 -6.08
CA LEU A 109 -3.78 -1.13 -5.27
C LEU A 109 -4.94 -0.88 -6.20
N THR A 110 -5.91 -1.78 -6.22
CA THR A 110 -7.16 -1.58 -6.97
C THR A 110 -8.30 -1.34 -5.99
N ILE A 111 -9.08 -0.30 -6.24
CA ILE A 111 -10.21 0.13 -5.40
C ILE A 111 -11.43 0.24 -6.31
N LYS A 112 -12.56 -0.32 -5.87
CA LYS A 112 -13.82 -0.25 -6.59
C LYS A 112 -14.89 0.36 -5.72
N GLY A 113 -15.75 1.14 -6.32
CA GLY A 113 -16.82 1.81 -5.60
C GLY A 113 -17.82 2.48 -6.52
N THR A 114 -18.65 3.30 -5.90
CA THR A 114 -19.64 4.17 -6.54
C THR A 114 -19.65 5.49 -5.81
N ASP A 115 -19.78 6.59 -6.52
CA ASP A 115 -19.92 7.91 -5.93
C ASP A 115 -21.39 8.35 -5.78
N ILE A 116 -21.63 9.16 -4.76
CA ILE A 116 -22.88 9.87 -4.53
C ILE A 116 -22.54 11.35 -4.57
N GLY A 117 -22.74 11.97 -5.74
CA GLY A 117 -22.34 13.36 -5.99
C GLY A 117 -20.82 13.55 -5.99
N ASN A 118 -20.37 14.79 -5.82
CA ASN A 118 -18.93 15.11 -5.85
C ASN A 118 -18.23 14.67 -4.57
N ALA A 119 -17.39 13.64 -4.64
CA ALA A 119 -16.65 13.12 -3.50
C ALA A 119 -15.22 12.73 -3.87
N SER A 120 -14.35 12.69 -2.87
CA SER A 120 -12.95 12.30 -3.04
C SER A 120 -12.51 11.39 -1.90
N TYR A 121 -11.46 10.64 -2.16
CA TYR A 121 -10.78 9.90 -1.11
C TYR A 121 -9.28 10.06 -1.23
N GLY A 122 -8.60 9.81 -0.12
CA GLY A 122 -7.15 9.78 -0.06
C GLY A 122 -6.68 8.79 0.97
N GLY A 123 -5.40 8.49 0.91
CA GLY A 123 -4.79 7.46 1.73
C GLY A 123 -3.28 7.55 1.76
N THR A 124 -2.69 6.69 2.59
CA THR A 124 -1.26 6.43 2.60
C THR A 124 -1.01 4.94 2.41
N LEU A 125 0.04 4.61 1.68
CA LEU A 125 0.60 3.27 1.59
C LEU A 125 2.01 3.32 2.14
N ASP A 126 2.26 2.52 3.16
CA ASP A 126 3.55 2.40 3.83
C ASP A 126 4.08 0.98 3.69
N ILE A 127 5.36 0.84 3.38
CA ILE A 127 6.02 -0.46 3.25
C ILE A 127 7.17 -0.53 4.23
N LYS A 128 7.18 -1.63 4.99
CA LYS A 128 8.32 -2.05 5.77
C LYS A 128 8.97 -3.25 5.07
N SER A 129 10.07 -2.99 4.38
CA SER A 129 10.89 -4.04 3.75
C SER A 129 11.78 -4.71 4.79
N ALA A 130 11.96 -6.03 4.67
CA ALA A 130 12.87 -6.76 5.55
C ALA A 130 14.30 -6.29 5.28
N VAL A 131 14.89 -5.53 6.19
CA VAL A 131 16.30 -5.13 6.11
C VAL A 131 17.14 -6.40 6.32
N PRO A 132 17.86 -6.89 5.31
CA PRO A 132 18.73 -8.03 5.52
C PRO A 132 19.89 -7.56 6.40
N GLU A 133 20.02 -8.14 7.59
CA GLU A 133 21.23 -8.03 8.40
C GLU A 133 22.20 -9.24 8.28
N PRO A 134 22.47 -9.86 7.10
CA PRO A 134 23.51 -10.91 7.00
C PRO A 134 24.87 -10.45 7.53
N ALA A 135 25.19 -9.16 7.34
CA ALA A 135 26.44 -8.58 7.81
C ALA A 135 26.49 -8.43 9.33
N THR A 136 25.40 -8.04 10.02
CA THR A 136 25.41 -7.92 11.49
C THR A 136 25.64 -9.26 12.15
N TYR A 137 24.94 -10.31 11.70
CA TYR A 137 25.14 -11.65 12.24
C TYR A 137 26.51 -12.22 11.84
N GLY A 138 26.96 -11.98 10.61
CA GLY A 138 28.29 -12.37 10.15
C GLY A 138 29.42 -11.67 10.90
N MET A 139 29.27 -10.39 11.21
CA MET A 139 30.24 -9.58 11.97
C MET A 139 30.20 -9.90 13.47
N LEU A 140 29.04 -10.21 14.02
CA LEU A 140 28.90 -10.72 15.38
C LEU A 140 29.60 -12.07 15.54
N LEU A 141 29.31 -13.02 14.64
CA LEU A 141 29.95 -14.33 14.62
C LEU A 141 31.45 -14.23 14.32
N GLY A 142 31.84 -13.37 13.39
CA GLY A 142 33.24 -13.06 13.09
C GLY A 142 33.98 -12.46 14.29
N GLY A 143 33.35 -11.51 14.99
CA GLY A 143 33.87 -10.92 16.22
C GLY A 143 34.03 -11.96 17.34
N LEU A 144 33.03 -12.81 17.54
CA LEU A 144 33.09 -13.92 18.50
C LEU A 144 34.19 -14.93 18.17
N ALA A 145 34.35 -15.28 16.89
CA ALA A 145 35.39 -16.20 16.44
C ALA A 145 36.80 -15.63 16.70
N LEU A 146 37.02 -14.34 16.41
CA LEU A 146 38.28 -13.65 16.70
C LEU A 146 38.57 -13.59 18.20
N MET A 147 37.57 -13.29 19.03
CA MET A 147 37.72 -13.27 20.48
C MET A 147 38.03 -14.66 21.04
N GLY A 148 37.39 -15.72 20.53
CA GLY A 148 37.68 -17.11 20.91
C GLY A 148 39.12 -17.53 20.58
N LEU A 149 39.62 -17.16 19.40
CA LEU A 149 41.02 -17.41 19.01
C LEU A 149 42.02 -16.64 19.88
N ALA A 150 41.73 -15.36 20.18
CA ALA A 150 42.58 -14.55 21.04
C ALA A 150 42.65 -15.08 22.48
N ALA A 151 41.52 -15.56 23.03
CA ALA A 151 41.47 -16.19 24.35
C ALA A 151 42.27 -17.50 24.41
N ARG A 152 42.22 -18.33 23.34
CA ARG A 152 43.00 -19.58 23.26
C ARG A 152 44.51 -19.33 23.27
N ARG A 153 44.98 -18.28 22.59
CA ARG A 153 46.40 -17.89 22.55
C ARG A 153 46.97 -17.43 23.89
N ARG A 154 46.13 -17.01 24.84
CA ARG A 154 46.57 -16.57 26.19
C ARG A 154 46.69 -17.72 27.19
N ARG A 155 46.17 -18.92 26.86
CA ARG A 155 46.25 -20.13 27.69
C ARG A 155 47.34 -21.11 27.24
N SER A 156 47.98 -20.86 26.10
CA SER A 156 49.20 -21.55 25.64
C SER A 156 50.40 -20.67 25.95
#